data_AF-A0A959Q9L2-F1
#
_entry.id   AF-A0A959Q9L2-F1
#
_cell.length_a   1.000
_cell.length_b   1.000
_cell.length_c   1.000
_cell.angle_alpha   90.00
_cell.angle_beta   90.00
_cell.angle_gamma   90.00
#
_symmetry.space_group_name_H-M   'P 1'
#
loop_
_entity.id
_entity.type
_entity.pdbx_description
1 polymer ?
#
loop_
_entity_poly.entity_id
_entity_poly.type
_entity_poly.pdbx_seq_one_letter_code
_entity_poly.pdbx_strand_id
1 'polypeptide(L)'
;MNTALLHRCLSALRISLLFTLIIAFRPVAANVFTFDGLTDDQYTTTANWSPAYPGDLISSNDTIIIQTGSDCVIPMGTFVENLGGEIWNLGVLTNEGGLTSTGYLLNTGELINRAFFSNFGDFVNMGAFIQQQMLFTNFSVFQNEGIFSNESSFNNLATFENNGIIGNESAFDNDGDFFNLLDFDNFGTLQNTGNFTNEGSLTNEAFFINAGDFTNTGQMSNLDMFTNGWNFSNTGEFTNGETATLLNDGIAVNGGGFDNLGILENQNSFVNESQLDNVGEGEIRNFGNFDNTADLLNQALITNEAVWNNDGPLANENTLTNLGQFDNGDALLNTGLLSNHGALVNSGDLQNEGTIENETTLTNAGTMSNIGTVDNLSGGTLTNLAMFDNAGELLNAELLLNMEDAVLTNTATVENDGVFENHGQFGNGGSFENQGHLLNAAPGGGLNNSGDFTNHGTFENEGAFQNDETFINSFDAQCSSSGSLTNAGNAVNQPGATLANTGEMANIGTLLNLSTIRNEGAFTNADDLENLGNLLNLSGGLFFNLGKVDNDELFQNDFGGLVNNFGEFENSSNFINLDTCQNYGLLTIAGNVENLGYFENADLGDLLLTGDFDNLGDF
;
A
#
# COMPACT_ATOMS: atom_id res chain seq x y z
N MET A 1 -10.07 -27.07 14.72
CA MET A 1 -11.16 -28.07 14.87
C MET A 1 -11.42 -28.33 16.36
N ASN A 2 -12.68 -28.21 16.79
CA ASN A 2 -13.25 -28.54 18.12
C ASN A 2 -13.35 -27.47 19.24
N THR A 3 -13.08 -26.19 19.01
CA THR A 3 -13.45 -25.12 19.97
C THR A 3 -14.95 -24.82 19.93
N ALA A 4 -15.55 -24.66 18.75
CA ALA A 4 -16.99 -24.39 18.60
C ALA A 4 -17.88 -25.53 19.12
N LEU A 5 -17.46 -26.79 18.95
CA LEU A 5 -18.22 -27.96 19.42
C LEU A 5 -18.10 -28.13 20.95
N LEU A 6 -16.95 -27.76 21.52
CA LEU A 6 -16.74 -27.71 22.96
C LEU A 6 -17.52 -26.53 23.57
N HIS A 7 -17.56 -25.36 22.92
CA HIS A 7 -18.36 -24.21 23.34
C HIS A 7 -19.86 -24.51 23.28
N ARG A 8 -20.36 -25.14 22.21
CA ARG A 8 -21.75 -25.61 22.12
C ARG A 8 -22.09 -26.68 23.17
N CYS A 9 -21.16 -27.58 23.48
CA CYS A 9 -21.36 -28.53 24.59
C CYS A 9 -21.32 -27.85 25.96
N LEU A 10 -20.43 -26.88 26.18
CA LEU A 10 -20.32 -26.11 27.41
C LEU A 10 -21.48 -25.14 27.61
N SER A 11 -22.03 -24.55 26.55
CA SER A 11 -23.22 -23.69 26.59
C SER A 11 -24.45 -24.54 26.90
N ALA A 12 -24.67 -25.65 26.20
CA ALA A 12 -25.75 -26.59 26.52
C ALA A 12 -25.64 -27.16 27.94
N LEU A 13 -24.42 -27.45 28.42
CA LEU A 13 -24.16 -27.89 29.78
C LEU A 13 -24.35 -26.75 30.80
N ARG A 14 -23.96 -25.51 30.47
CA ARG A 14 -24.24 -24.30 31.26
C ARG A 14 -25.73 -24.06 31.36
N ILE A 15 -26.49 -24.12 30.27
CA ILE A 15 -27.95 -23.91 30.23
C ILE A 15 -28.64 -24.96 31.10
N SER A 16 -28.27 -26.24 30.96
CA SER A 16 -28.86 -27.31 31.77
C SER A 16 -28.47 -27.21 33.25
N LEU A 17 -27.22 -26.88 33.58
CA LEU A 17 -26.80 -26.66 34.97
C LEU A 17 -27.40 -25.38 35.56
N LEU A 18 -27.42 -24.28 34.82
CA LEU A 18 -27.93 -22.98 35.26
C LEU A 18 -29.44 -23.08 35.48
N PHE A 19 -30.20 -23.68 34.57
CA PHE A 19 -31.63 -23.94 34.76
C PHE A 19 -31.90 -24.81 35.99
N THR A 20 -31.11 -25.89 36.18
CA THR A 20 -31.26 -26.79 37.33
C THR A 20 -30.83 -26.12 38.65
N LEU A 21 -29.78 -25.28 38.63
CA LEU A 21 -29.24 -24.57 39.79
C LEU A 21 -30.12 -23.38 40.19
N ILE A 22 -30.63 -22.63 39.20
CA ILE A 22 -31.59 -21.53 39.37
C ILE A 22 -32.86 -22.05 40.04
N ILE A 23 -33.39 -23.19 39.63
CA ILE A 23 -34.57 -23.78 40.27
C ILE A 23 -34.23 -24.36 41.66
N ALA A 24 -33.02 -24.90 41.86
CA ALA A 24 -32.66 -25.58 43.10
C ALA A 24 -32.32 -24.66 44.29
N PHE A 25 -31.92 -23.40 44.07
CA PHE A 25 -31.46 -22.49 45.13
C PHE A 25 -32.42 -21.34 45.45
N ARG A 26 -33.62 -21.34 44.86
CA ARG A 26 -34.59 -20.26 45.10
C ARG A 26 -35.53 -20.55 46.25
N PRO A 27 -35.98 -19.50 46.98
CA PRO A 27 -36.91 -19.66 48.09
C PRO A 27 -38.16 -20.40 47.61
N VAL A 28 -38.61 -21.38 48.39
CA VAL A 28 -39.87 -22.11 48.10
C VAL A 28 -41.01 -21.10 48.09
N ALA A 29 -41.72 -21.01 46.97
CA ALA A 29 -42.84 -20.11 46.83
C ALA A 29 -43.89 -20.38 47.92
N ALA A 30 -44.35 -19.31 48.57
CA ALA A 30 -45.42 -19.37 49.55
C ALA A 30 -46.77 -19.65 48.87
N ASN A 31 -46.99 -19.08 47.68
CA ASN A 31 -48.16 -19.32 46.85
C ASN A 31 -47.75 -19.49 45.38
N VAL A 32 -48.47 -20.36 44.66
CA VAL A 32 -48.34 -20.53 43.22
C VAL A 32 -49.70 -20.25 42.61
N PHE A 33 -49.76 -19.28 41.70
CA PHE A 33 -50.97 -18.87 40.99
C PHE A 33 -50.82 -19.24 39.52
N THR A 34 -51.81 -19.95 38.98
CA THR A 34 -51.81 -20.42 37.60
C THR A 34 -52.96 -19.80 36.83
N PHE A 35 -52.64 -19.22 35.67
CA PHE A 35 -53.60 -18.73 34.69
C PHE A 35 -53.85 -19.81 33.63
N ASP A 36 -55.12 -20.15 33.40
CA ASP A 36 -55.58 -21.16 32.42
C ASP A 36 -56.64 -20.59 31.46
N GLY A 37 -56.56 -19.28 31.17
CA GLY A 37 -57.44 -18.60 30.22
C GLY A 37 -57.12 -18.95 28.76
N LEU A 38 -58.10 -18.82 27.88
CA LEU A 38 -57.98 -19.09 26.44
C LEU A 38 -57.70 -17.79 25.67
N THR A 39 -57.88 -17.80 24.34
CA THR A 39 -57.50 -16.71 23.43
C THR A 39 -57.98 -15.32 23.88
N ASP A 40 -57.03 -14.38 23.98
CA ASP A 40 -57.21 -12.98 24.40
C ASP A 40 -57.85 -12.78 25.80
N ASP A 41 -57.78 -13.77 26.69
CA ASP A 41 -58.35 -13.64 28.03
C ASP A 41 -57.53 -12.66 28.90
N GLN A 42 -58.25 -11.77 29.58
CA GLN A 42 -57.63 -10.69 30.34
C GLN A 42 -57.06 -11.20 31.67
N TYR A 43 -55.88 -10.73 32.05
CA TYR A 43 -55.22 -10.99 33.35
C TYR A 43 -56.17 -10.75 34.53
N THR A 44 -57.06 -9.74 34.42
CA THR A 44 -58.04 -9.37 35.45
C THR A 44 -59.26 -10.30 35.52
N THR A 45 -59.37 -11.30 34.64
CA THR A 45 -60.47 -12.28 34.62
C THR A 45 -60.28 -13.29 35.75
N THR A 46 -60.80 -12.96 36.93
CA THR A 46 -60.63 -13.76 38.16
C THR A 46 -61.00 -15.25 38.04
N ALA A 47 -61.87 -15.62 37.11
CA ALA A 47 -62.30 -17.00 36.86
C ALA A 47 -61.21 -17.89 36.23
N ASN A 48 -60.20 -17.27 35.61
CA ASN A 48 -59.13 -17.97 34.88
C ASN A 48 -57.92 -18.27 35.78
N TRP A 49 -57.98 -17.92 37.07
CA TRP A 49 -56.90 -18.11 38.03
C TRP A 49 -57.19 -19.22 39.03
N SER A 50 -56.18 -20.03 39.31
CA SER A 50 -56.18 -21.04 40.38
C SER A 50 -54.97 -20.84 41.30
N PRO A 51 -55.11 -20.86 42.64
CA PRO A 51 -56.35 -21.09 43.39
C PRO A 51 -57.30 -19.87 43.44
N ALA A 52 -56.79 -18.67 43.16
CA ALA A 52 -57.57 -17.42 43.05
C ALA A 52 -56.76 -16.36 42.28
N TYR A 53 -57.41 -15.26 41.89
CA TYR A 53 -56.73 -14.11 41.28
C TYR A 53 -55.60 -13.57 42.18
N PRO A 54 -54.36 -13.46 41.69
CA PRO A 54 -53.22 -12.98 42.47
C PRO A 54 -53.27 -11.46 42.77
N GLY A 55 -54.07 -10.70 42.02
CA GLY A 55 -54.00 -9.24 42.05
C GLY A 55 -52.89 -8.69 41.15
N ASP A 56 -52.73 -7.37 41.21
CA ASP A 56 -51.77 -6.64 40.38
C ASP A 56 -50.39 -6.50 41.05
N LEU A 57 -50.29 -6.80 42.36
CA LEU A 57 -49.07 -6.76 43.16
C LEU A 57 -48.65 -8.20 43.52
N ILE A 58 -47.58 -8.69 42.93
CA ILE A 58 -47.03 -10.04 43.16
C ILE A 58 -45.95 -9.93 44.23
N SER A 59 -46.08 -10.68 45.34
CA SER A 59 -45.14 -10.61 46.46
C SER A 59 -43.86 -11.39 46.18
N SER A 60 -42.79 -11.11 46.95
CA SER A 60 -41.46 -11.72 46.79
C SER A 60 -41.39 -13.25 46.89
N ASN A 61 -42.45 -13.89 47.40
CA ASN A 61 -42.52 -15.33 47.59
C ASN A 61 -43.63 -15.96 46.74
N ASP A 62 -44.26 -15.20 45.84
CA ASP A 62 -45.33 -15.70 44.99
C ASP A 62 -44.77 -16.07 43.61
N THR A 63 -45.32 -17.12 43.01
CA THR A 63 -45.02 -17.53 41.63
C THR A 63 -46.29 -17.41 40.80
N ILE A 64 -46.21 -16.66 39.70
CA ILE A 64 -47.21 -16.59 38.65
C ILE A 64 -46.82 -17.55 37.53
N ILE A 65 -47.74 -18.41 37.10
CA ILE A 65 -47.55 -19.32 35.97
C ILE A 65 -48.65 -19.05 34.94
N ILE A 66 -48.26 -18.59 33.75
CA ILE A 66 -49.14 -18.62 32.58
C ILE A 66 -48.93 -19.99 31.93
N GLN A 67 -49.94 -20.86 32.02
CA GLN A 67 -49.75 -22.27 31.65
C GLN A 67 -49.69 -22.47 30.13
N THR A 68 -49.04 -23.55 29.69
CA THR A 68 -49.01 -23.94 28.28
C THR A 68 -50.41 -24.09 27.71
N GLY A 69 -50.65 -23.47 26.56
CA GLY A 69 -51.95 -23.43 25.88
C GLY A 69 -52.84 -22.27 26.30
N SER A 70 -52.44 -21.50 27.31
CA SER A 70 -53.15 -20.30 27.76
C SER A 70 -52.70 -19.05 27.01
N ASP A 71 -53.58 -18.05 26.95
CA ASP A 71 -53.33 -16.75 26.34
C ASP A 71 -53.79 -15.63 27.27
N CYS A 72 -52.83 -14.93 27.85
CA CYS A 72 -53.04 -13.95 28.91
C CYS A 72 -52.70 -12.54 28.41
N VAL A 73 -53.68 -11.63 28.45
CA VAL A 73 -53.48 -10.22 28.10
C VAL A 73 -53.52 -9.37 29.35
N ILE A 74 -52.48 -8.59 29.64
CA ILE A 74 -52.54 -7.50 30.62
C ILE A 74 -53.23 -6.31 29.91
N PRO A 75 -54.49 -5.96 30.25
CA PRO A 75 -55.21 -4.94 29.49
C PRO A 75 -54.63 -3.55 29.72
N MET A 76 -54.88 -2.67 28.75
CA MET A 76 -54.72 -1.22 28.92
C MET A 76 -55.34 -0.74 30.25
N GLY A 77 -54.56 0.02 31.02
CA GLY A 77 -54.98 0.55 32.32
C GLY A 77 -54.75 -0.39 33.51
N THR A 78 -54.28 -1.61 33.29
CA THR A 78 -53.77 -2.51 34.34
C THR A 78 -52.26 -2.40 34.43
N PHE A 79 -51.71 -2.40 35.64
CA PHE A 79 -50.27 -2.33 35.87
C PHE A 79 -49.85 -3.43 36.83
N VAL A 80 -49.15 -4.44 36.32
CA VAL A 80 -48.69 -5.59 37.11
C VAL A 80 -47.31 -5.28 37.68
N GLU A 81 -47.15 -5.38 38.99
CA GLU A 81 -45.91 -5.13 39.72
C GLU A 81 -45.44 -6.40 40.43
N ASN A 82 -44.33 -6.98 39.96
CA ASN A 82 -43.66 -8.09 40.61
C ASN A 82 -42.58 -7.61 41.59
N LEU A 83 -42.89 -7.65 42.89
CA LEU A 83 -42.04 -7.17 43.99
C LEU A 83 -41.11 -8.28 44.51
N GLY A 84 -40.38 -8.93 43.60
CA GLY A 84 -39.36 -9.94 43.90
C GLY A 84 -39.83 -11.39 43.75
N GLY A 85 -41.07 -11.62 43.32
CA GLY A 85 -41.62 -12.94 43.05
C GLY A 85 -41.17 -13.49 41.69
N GLU A 86 -41.79 -14.56 41.23
CA GLU A 86 -41.46 -15.19 39.95
C GLU A 86 -42.63 -15.13 38.96
N ILE A 87 -42.35 -14.82 37.69
CA ILE A 87 -43.32 -14.96 36.60
C ILE A 87 -42.76 -15.95 35.60
N TRP A 88 -43.49 -17.06 35.40
CA TRP A 88 -43.17 -18.09 34.43
C TRP A 88 -44.22 -18.06 33.33
N ASN A 89 -43.82 -17.62 32.14
CA ASN A 89 -44.66 -17.68 30.95
C ASN A 89 -44.38 -18.96 30.17
N LEU A 90 -45.30 -19.93 30.25
CA LEU A 90 -45.27 -21.18 29.48
C LEU A 90 -46.29 -21.19 28.32
N GLY A 91 -47.14 -20.15 28.23
CA GLY A 91 -48.18 -19.94 27.22
C GLY A 91 -47.92 -18.65 26.43
N VAL A 92 -48.95 -17.84 26.20
CA VAL A 92 -48.84 -16.51 25.59
C VAL A 92 -49.10 -15.44 26.66
N LEU A 93 -48.21 -14.45 26.77
CA LEU A 93 -48.36 -13.29 27.64
C LEU A 93 -48.23 -12.01 26.83
N THR A 94 -49.33 -11.28 26.66
CA THR A 94 -49.35 -9.99 25.96
C THR A 94 -49.49 -8.84 26.96
N ASN A 95 -48.53 -7.92 26.98
CA ASN A 95 -48.58 -6.72 27.83
C ASN A 95 -49.10 -5.51 27.04
N GLU A 96 -50.37 -5.13 27.24
CA GLU A 96 -50.97 -3.89 26.69
C GLU A 96 -51.18 -2.79 27.75
N GLY A 97 -50.95 -3.11 29.03
CA GLY A 97 -51.11 -2.18 30.16
C GLY A 97 -49.78 -1.66 30.67
N GLY A 98 -49.12 -2.45 31.50
CA GLY A 98 -47.77 -2.21 31.98
C GLY A 98 -47.31 -3.31 32.93
N LEU A 99 -46.00 -3.58 32.91
CA LEU A 99 -45.38 -4.61 33.72
C LEU A 99 -44.10 -4.05 34.36
N THR A 100 -43.96 -4.24 35.67
CA THR A 100 -42.68 -4.05 36.33
C THR A 100 -42.30 -5.30 37.08
N SER A 101 -41.02 -5.67 37.05
CA SER A 101 -40.52 -6.81 37.80
C SER A 101 -39.22 -6.48 38.48
N THR A 102 -39.13 -6.76 39.77
CA THR A 102 -37.87 -6.78 40.54
C THR A 102 -37.45 -8.21 40.88
N GLY A 103 -38.28 -9.19 40.50
CA GLY A 103 -38.01 -10.61 40.65
C GLY A 103 -37.69 -11.27 39.32
N TYR A 104 -37.80 -12.59 39.26
CA TYR A 104 -37.39 -13.36 38.10
C TYR A 104 -38.47 -13.52 37.05
N LEU A 105 -38.07 -13.41 35.79
CA LEU A 105 -38.91 -13.65 34.64
C LEU A 105 -38.33 -14.81 33.81
N LEU A 106 -39.14 -15.84 33.61
CA LEU A 106 -38.82 -16.94 32.70
C LEU A 106 -39.88 -16.99 31.61
N ASN A 107 -39.47 -16.81 30.37
CA ASN A 107 -40.32 -17.00 29.21
C ASN A 107 -39.90 -18.28 28.47
N THR A 108 -40.71 -19.33 28.49
CA THR A 108 -40.56 -20.49 27.60
C THR A 108 -41.65 -20.55 26.53
N GLY A 109 -42.65 -19.67 26.61
CA GLY A 109 -43.73 -19.49 25.65
C GLY A 109 -43.51 -18.25 24.77
N GLU A 110 -44.56 -17.48 24.53
CA GLU A 110 -44.51 -16.24 23.75
C GLU A 110 -44.83 -15.04 24.65
N LEU A 111 -43.94 -14.06 24.72
CA LEU A 111 -44.14 -12.81 25.43
C LEU A 111 -44.16 -11.66 24.43
N ILE A 112 -45.29 -10.97 24.32
CA ILE A 112 -45.47 -9.82 23.43
C ILE A 112 -45.59 -8.57 24.29
N ASN A 113 -44.66 -7.63 24.16
CA ASN A 113 -44.74 -6.35 24.86
C ASN A 113 -45.22 -5.23 23.92
N ARG A 114 -46.36 -4.63 24.27
CA ARG A 114 -46.96 -3.48 23.58
C ARG A 114 -47.11 -2.26 24.51
N ALA A 115 -46.54 -2.31 25.70
CA ALA A 115 -46.65 -1.26 26.70
C ALA A 115 -45.32 -1.06 27.45
N PHE A 116 -45.34 -0.24 28.50
CA PHE A 116 -44.16 -0.07 29.34
C PHE A 116 -43.83 -1.35 30.10
N PHE A 117 -42.58 -1.79 29.98
CA PHE A 117 -42.05 -2.92 30.73
C PHE A 117 -40.69 -2.55 31.33
N SER A 118 -40.63 -2.44 32.66
CA SER A 118 -39.35 -2.28 33.38
C SER A 118 -38.98 -3.52 34.17
N ASN A 119 -37.83 -4.12 33.87
CA ASN A 119 -37.32 -5.28 34.56
C ASN A 119 -36.04 -4.95 35.33
N PHE A 120 -36.05 -5.19 36.64
CA PHE A 120 -34.94 -5.00 37.57
C PHE A 120 -34.39 -6.33 38.11
N GLY A 121 -35.05 -7.46 37.84
CA GLY A 121 -34.54 -8.81 38.16
C GLY A 121 -34.04 -9.53 36.91
N ASP A 122 -33.65 -10.81 37.01
CA ASP A 122 -33.13 -11.52 35.84
C ASP A 122 -34.25 -11.94 34.88
N PHE A 123 -34.02 -11.75 33.58
CA PHE A 123 -34.92 -12.20 32.52
C PHE A 123 -34.22 -13.29 31.70
N VAL A 124 -34.80 -14.50 31.71
CA VAL A 124 -34.42 -15.58 30.79
C VAL A 124 -35.52 -15.83 29.75
N ASN A 125 -35.21 -15.59 28.48
CA ASN A 125 -36.06 -15.89 27.35
C ASN A 125 -35.61 -17.19 26.65
N MET A 126 -36.34 -18.29 26.83
CA MET A 126 -36.15 -19.54 26.10
C MET A 126 -37.19 -19.75 24.98
N GLY A 127 -38.22 -18.91 24.93
CA GLY A 127 -39.29 -18.92 23.93
C GLY A 127 -39.16 -17.76 22.94
N ALA A 128 -40.28 -17.14 22.58
CA ALA A 128 -40.31 -15.93 21.77
C ALA A 128 -40.57 -14.70 22.65
N PHE A 129 -39.70 -13.69 22.56
CA PHE A 129 -39.94 -12.37 23.12
C PHE A 129 -40.02 -11.34 22.00
N ILE A 130 -41.14 -10.62 21.91
CA ILE A 130 -41.43 -9.65 20.85
C ILE A 130 -41.70 -8.29 21.48
N GLN A 131 -40.81 -7.33 21.27
CA GLN A 131 -40.97 -5.93 21.70
C GLN A 131 -41.60 -5.13 20.56
N GLN A 132 -42.91 -4.86 20.60
CA GLN A 132 -43.64 -4.25 19.48
C GLN A 132 -43.97 -2.77 19.63
N GLN A 133 -44.21 -2.31 20.86
CA GLN A 133 -44.58 -0.91 21.11
C GLN A 133 -44.02 -0.43 22.44
N MET A 134 -43.94 0.90 22.55
CA MET A 134 -43.48 1.59 23.75
C MET A 134 -42.05 1.16 24.13
N LEU A 135 -41.74 1.11 25.42
CA LEU A 135 -40.40 0.94 25.93
C LEU A 135 -40.28 -0.31 26.79
N PHE A 136 -39.31 -1.16 26.46
CA PHE A 136 -38.76 -2.13 27.37
C PHE A 136 -37.46 -1.59 27.98
N THR A 137 -37.30 -1.68 29.30
CA THR A 137 -36.06 -1.33 29.98
C THR A 137 -35.67 -2.42 30.96
N ASN A 138 -34.51 -3.02 30.74
CA ASN A 138 -33.92 -3.99 31.63
C ASN A 138 -32.73 -3.41 32.38
N PHE A 139 -32.69 -3.60 33.69
CA PHE A 139 -31.66 -3.10 34.60
C PHE A 139 -30.77 -4.23 35.17
N SER A 140 -31.05 -5.50 34.85
CA SER A 140 -30.27 -6.68 35.28
C SER A 140 -29.83 -7.50 34.07
N VAL A 141 -29.42 -8.76 34.24
CA VAL A 141 -29.01 -9.64 33.14
C VAL A 141 -30.22 -10.02 32.26
N PHE A 142 -30.09 -9.83 30.95
CA PHE A 142 -30.99 -10.37 29.93
C PHE A 142 -30.33 -11.57 29.24
N GLN A 143 -30.94 -12.75 29.32
CA GLN A 143 -30.47 -13.95 28.63
C GLN A 143 -31.48 -14.37 27.56
N ASN A 144 -31.09 -14.31 26.30
CA ASN A 144 -31.86 -14.83 25.18
C ASN A 144 -31.32 -16.20 24.75
N GLU A 145 -32.09 -17.25 24.99
CA GLU A 145 -31.86 -18.63 24.51
C GLU A 145 -32.82 -19.00 23.36
N GLY A 146 -33.85 -18.19 23.12
CA GLY A 146 -34.89 -18.41 22.13
C GLY A 146 -34.85 -17.39 20.99
N ILE A 147 -36.01 -16.88 20.60
CA ILE A 147 -36.16 -15.83 19.59
C ILE A 147 -36.44 -14.51 20.30
N PHE A 148 -35.67 -13.48 19.96
CA PHE A 148 -35.94 -12.10 20.36
C PHE A 148 -36.16 -11.24 19.11
N SER A 149 -37.34 -10.61 19.01
CA SER A 149 -37.66 -9.62 17.98
C SER A 149 -37.86 -8.26 18.63
N ASN A 150 -37.08 -7.27 18.20
CA ASN A 150 -37.23 -5.89 18.63
C ASN A 150 -37.78 -5.01 17.50
N GLU A 151 -39.08 -4.72 17.56
CA GLU A 151 -39.80 -3.83 16.63
C GLU A 151 -40.04 -2.43 17.27
N SER A 152 -39.46 -2.14 18.45
CA SER A 152 -39.64 -0.87 19.17
C SER A 152 -38.41 -0.49 20.03
N SER A 153 -38.58 0.35 21.06
CA SER A 153 -37.45 0.73 21.92
C SER A 153 -37.14 -0.33 22.97
N PHE A 154 -35.90 -0.84 22.94
CA PHE A 154 -35.34 -1.78 23.91
C PHE A 154 -34.08 -1.18 24.54
N ASN A 155 -34.09 -1.04 25.86
CA ASN A 155 -32.94 -0.55 26.62
C ASN A 155 -32.47 -1.62 27.60
N ASN A 156 -31.19 -1.93 27.59
CA ASN A 156 -30.57 -2.85 28.52
C ASN A 156 -29.38 -2.20 29.21
N LEU A 157 -29.47 -2.00 30.53
CA LEU A 157 -28.47 -1.25 31.30
C LEU A 157 -27.38 -2.14 31.94
N ALA A 158 -27.41 -3.45 31.68
CA ALA A 158 -26.46 -4.41 32.24
C ALA A 158 -26.05 -5.41 31.15
N THR A 159 -25.72 -6.66 31.49
CA THR A 159 -25.26 -7.65 30.50
C THR A 159 -26.41 -8.19 29.65
N PHE A 160 -26.21 -8.21 28.34
CA PHE A 160 -27.07 -8.91 27.38
C PHE A 160 -26.34 -10.14 26.85
N GLU A 161 -26.88 -11.34 27.06
CA GLU A 161 -26.34 -12.60 26.54
C GLU A 161 -27.30 -13.19 25.49
N ASN A 162 -26.86 -13.26 24.23
CA ASN A 162 -27.56 -13.94 23.16
C ASN A 162 -26.96 -15.32 22.88
N ASN A 163 -27.70 -16.36 23.27
CA ASN A 163 -27.51 -17.76 22.90
C ASN A 163 -28.62 -18.26 21.96
N GLY A 164 -29.42 -17.35 21.39
CA GLY A 164 -30.57 -17.62 20.52
C GLY A 164 -30.50 -16.84 19.20
N ILE A 165 -31.66 -16.44 18.67
CA ILE A 165 -31.78 -15.62 17.46
C ILE A 165 -32.29 -14.25 17.84
N ILE A 166 -31.67 -13.19 17.31
CA ILE A 166 -32.12 -11.80 17.44
C ILE A 166 -32.42 -11.21 16.08
N GLY A 167 -33.60 -10.61 15.95
CA GLY A 167 -33.90 -9.61 14.92
C GLY A 167 -34.15 -8.26 15.58
N ASN A 168 -33.32 -7.26 15.28
CA ASN A 168 -33.55 -5.88 15.70
C ASN A 168 -34.03 -5.05 14.51
N GLU A 169 -35.28 -4.60 14.51
CA GLU A 169 -35.86 -3.72 13.48
C GLU A 169 -36.01 -2.26 13.97
N SER A 170 -35.59 -1.94 15.20
CA SER A 170 -35.77 -0.62 15.79
C SER A 170 -34.60 -0.22 16.71
N ALA A 171 -34.84 0.61 17.72
CA ALA A 171 -33.80 1.09 18.64
C ALA A 171 -33.47 0.04 19.71
N PHE A 172 -32.21 -0.39 19.74
CA PHE A 172 -31.63 -1.24 20.76
C PHE A 172 -30.47 -0.49 21.41
N ASP A 173 -30.67 -0.02 22.63
CA ASP A 173 -29.63 0.61 23.45
C ASP A 173 -29.13 -0.38 24.51
N ASN A 174 -27.85 -0.72 24.48
CA ASN A 174 -27.19 -1.57 25.46
C ASN A 174 -26.08 -0.79 26.18
N ASP A 175 -26.26 -0.50 27.46
CA ASP A 175 -25.23 0.20 28.24
C ASP A 175 -24.20 -0.73 28.90
N GLY A 176 -24.49 -2.03 29.01
CA GLY A 176 -23.54 -3.02 29.55
C GLY A 176 -22.83 -3.83 28.47
N ASP A 177 -22.28 -4.98 28.84
CA ASP A 177 -21.62 -5.88 27.89
C ASP A 177 -22.64 -6.65 27.05
N PHE A 178 -22.35 -6.83 25.76
CA PHE A 178 -23.15 -7.62 24.83
C PHE A 178 -22.36 -8.84 24.36
N PHE A 179 -22.94 -10.03 24.54
CA PHE A 179 -22.38 -11.28 24.03
C PHE A 179 -23.31 -11.91 23.01
N ASN A 180 -22.86 -12.05 21.77
CA ASN A 180 -23.56 -12.79 20.71
C ASN A 180 -22.89 -14.13 20.43
N LEU A 181 -23.52 -15.25 20.81
CA LEU A 181 -22.99 -16.60 20.56
C LEU A 181 -23.64 -17.30 19.35
N LEU A 182 -24.79 -16.81 18.89
CA LEU A 182 -25.52 -17.35 17.73
C LEU A 182 -25.88 -16.20 16.75
N ASP A 183 -27.11 -16.14 16.26
CA ASP A 183 -27.47 -15.28 15.13
C ASP A 183 -28.06 -13.95 15.61
N PHE A 184 -27.54 -12.85 15.06
CA PHE A 184 -28.04 -11.50 15.29
C PHE A 184 -28.11 -10.72 13.97
N ASP A 185 -29.33 -10.41 13.54
CA ASP A 185 -29.60 -9.50 12.44
C ASP A 185 -30.06 -8.13 12.97
N ASN A 186 -29.33 -7.08 12.61
CA ASN A 186 -29.64 -5.69 12.93
C ASN A 186 -30.13 -4.93 11.69
N PHE A 187 -31.45 -4.76 11.57
CA PHE A 187 -32.13 -3.91 10.59
C PHE A 187 -32.46 -2.51 11.15
N GLY A 188 -32.23 -2.29 12.45
CA GLY A 188 -32.53 -1.06 13.18
C GLY A 188 -31.28 -0.28 13.60
N THR A 189 -31.39 0.45 14.72
CA THR A 189 -30.24 1.12 15.34
C THR A 189 -29.82 0.33 16.57
N LEU A 190 -28.57 -0.13 16.59
CA LEU A 190 -27.93 -0.71 17.75
C LEU A 190 -26.90 0.29 18.31
N GLN A 191 -27.07 0.69 19.56
CA GLN A 191 -26.08 1.44 20.31
C GLN A 191 -25.59 0.59 21.46
N ASN A 192 -24.31 0.28 21.49
CA ASN A 192 -23.68 -0.45 22.58
C ASN A 192 -22.61 0.43 23.23
N THR A 193 -22.68 0.67 24.54
CA THR A 193 -21.66 1.47 25.26
C THR A 193 -20.67 0.62 26.07
N GLY A 194 -21.04 -0.61 26.43
CA GLY A 194 -20.10 -1.59 26.99
C GLY A 194 -19.31 -2.33 25.92
N ASN A 195 -18.70 -3.46 26.27
CA ASN A 195 -17.96 -4.27 25.29
C ASN A 195 -18.92 -5.10 24.45
N PHE A 196 -18.61 -5.28 23.16
CA PHE A 196 -19.36 -6.15 22.27
C PHE A 196 -18.52 -7.34 21.86
N THR A 197 -19.01 -8.56 22.09
CA THR A 197 -18.35 -9.79 21.64
C THR A 197 -19.28 -10.58 20.73
N ASN A 198 -18.84 -10.83 19.49
CA ASN A 198 -19.49 -11.73 18.54
C ASN A 198 -18.69 -13.03 18.38
N GLU A 199 -19.22 -14.14 18.89
CA GLU A 199 -18.72 -15.49 18.58
C GLU A 199 -19.60 -16.22 17.55
N GLY A 200 -20.80 -15.71 17.29
CA GLY A 200 -21.79 -16.26 16.36
C GLY A 200 -21.79 -15.61 14.98
N SER A 201 -22.98 -15.42 14.41
CA SER A 201 -23.20 -14.70 13.16
C SER A 201 -23.83 -13.34 13.46
N LEU A 202 -23.28 -12.27 12.91
CA LEU A 202 -23.83 -10.92 13.01
C LEU A 202 -24.00 -10.32 11.61
N THR A 203 -25.22 -9.92 11.27
CA THR A 203 -25.51 -9.15 10.07
C THR A 203 -25.97 -7.76 10.49
N ASN A 204 -25.24 -6.72 10.08
CA ASN A 204 -25.67 -5.32 10.24
C ASN A 204 -26.17 -4.77 8.91
N GLU A 205 -27.47 -4.51 8.79
CA GLU A 205 -28.12 -3.92 7.61
C GLU A 205 -28.55 -2.46 7.83
N ALA A 206 -28.16 -1.87 8.96
CA ALA A 206 -28.51 -0.50 9.33
C ALA A 206 -27.40 0.14 10.19
N PHE A 207 -27.74 0.81 11.30
CA PHE A 207 -26.76 1.54 12.11
C PHE A 207 -26.31 0.71 13.31
N PHE A 208 -25.01 0.48 13.42
CA PHE A 208 -24.37 -0.09 14.60
C PHE A 208 -23.32 0.90 15.14
N ILE A 209 -23.52 1.37 16.36
CA ILE A 209 -22.56 2.19 17.09
C ILE A 209 -22.08 1.40 18.30
N ASN A 210 -20.78 1.12 18.36
CA ASN A 210 -20.13 0.52 19.52
C ASN A 210 -19.16 1.52 20.14
N ALA A 211 -19.43 1.94 21.37
CA ALA A 211 -18.61 2.87 22.13
C ALA A 211 -17.76 2.19 23.21
N GLY A 212 -17.68 0.85 23.23
CA GLY A 212 -16.69 0.07 23.99
C GLY A 212 -15.73 -0.70 23.07
N ASP A 213 -15.03 -1.72 23.58
CA ASP A 213 -14.22 -2.59 22.73
C ASP A 213 -15.12 -3.55 21.92
N PHE A 214 -14.78 -3.77 20.66
CA PHE A 214 -15.47 -4.72 19.78
C PHE A 214 -14.57 -5.92 19.51
N THR A 215 -15.08 -7.13 19.74
CA THR A 215 -14.39 -8.38 19.43
C THR A 215 -15.27 -9.27 18.55
N ASN A 216 -14.78 -9.63 17.36
CA ASN A 216 -15.39 -10.65 16.51
C ASN A 216 -14.48 -11.88 16.44
N THR A 217 -14.97 -13.02 16.88
CA THR A 217 -14.37 -14.35 16.64
C THR A 217 -15.25 -15.24 15.76
N GLY A 218 -16.41 -14.73 15.35
CA GLY A 218 -17.43 -15.44 14.56
C GLY A 218 -17.45 -15.01 13.10
N GLN A 219 -18.64 -14.85 12.55
CA GLN A 219 -18.88 -14.25 11.22
C GLN A 219 -19.55 -12.90 11.41
N MET A 220 -19.08 -11.88 10.70
CA MET A 220 -19.71 -10.57 10.69
C MET A 220 -19.83 -10.04 9.26
N SER A 221 -21.03 -9.59 8.90
CA SER A 221 -21.29 -8.85 7.67
C SER A 221 -21.84 -7.47 8.02
N ASN A 222 -21.10 -6.42 7.68
CA ASN A 222 -21.58 -5.05 7.72
C ASN A 222 -22.07 -4.66 6.32
N LEU A 223 -23.35 -4.33 6.17
CA LEU A 223 -23.97 -3.96 4.89
C LEU A 223 -24.38 -2.48 4.83
N ASP A 224 -24.24 -1.76 5.96
CA ASP A 224 -24.52 -0.32 6.08
C ASP A 224 -23.49 0.33 7.02
N MET A 225 -23.89 1.10 8.04
CA MET A 225 -22.98 1.85 8.90
C MET A 225 -22.60 1.11 10.18
N PHE A 226 -21.30 0.90 10.39
CA PHE A 226 -20.73 0.47 11.66
C PHE A 226 -19.67 1.46 12.15
N THR A 227 -19.86 2.00 13.35
CA THR A 227 -18.91 2.89 14.03
C THR A 227 -18.40 2.23 15.30
N ASN A 228 -17.09 2.09 15.43
CA ASN A 228 -16.43 1.59 16.62
C ASN A 228 -15.52 2.66 17.23
N GLY A 229 -15.82 3.06 18.47
CA GLY A 229 -15.14 4.16 19.16
C GLY A 229 -13.84 3.76 19.88
N TRP A 230 -13.60 2.47 20.11
CA TRP A 230 -12.40 1.95 20.79
C TRP A 230 -11.72 0.87 19.96
N ASN A 231 -11.19 -0.18 20.59
CA ASN A 231 -10.44 -1.18 19.86
C ASN A 231 -11.40 -2.10 19.11
N PHE A 232 -11.02 -2.47 17.89
CA PHE A 232 -11.69 -3.43 17.06
C PHE A 232 -10.77 -4.63 16.88
N SER A 233 -11.19 -5.81 17.31
CA SER A 233 -10.41 -7.05 17.17
C SER A 233 -11.21 -8.06 16.37
N ASN A 234 -10.75 -8.40 15.17
CA ASN A 234 -11.30 -9.48 14.37
C ASN A 234 -10.35 -10.68 14.35
N THR A 235 -10.78 -11.82 14.88
CA THR A 235 -10.12 -13.12 14.67
C THR A 235 -11.03 -14.11 13.95
N GLY A 236 -12.22 -13.66 13.54
CA GLY A 236 -13.18 -14.42 12.75
C GLY A 236 -13.13 -14.00 11.28
N GLU A 237 -14.24 -14.14 10.58
CA GLU A 237 -14.41 -13.54 9.24
C GLU A 237 -15.22 -12.25 9.36
N PHE A 238 -14.77 -11.21 8.67
CA PHE A 238 -15.45 -9.93 8.59
C PHE A 238 -15.60 -9.51 7.13
N THR A 239 -16.82 -9.18 6.72
CA THR A 239 -17.09 -8.57 5.41
C THR A 239 -17.69 -7.19 5.60
N ASN A 240 -17.04 -6.16 5.08
CA ASN A 240 -17.61 -4.83 4.90
C ASN A 240 -18.18 -4.73 3.47
N GLY A 241 -19.50 -4.80 3.31
CA GLY A 241 -20.17 -4.87 2.01
C GLY A 241 -20.03 -3.62 1.15
N GLU A 242 -20.38 -3.73 -0.13
CA GLU A 242 -20.13 -2.70 -1.18
C GLU A 242 -20.65 -1.29 -0.84
N THR A 243 -21.78 -1.19 -0.14
CA THR A 243 -22.38 0.10 0.26
C THR A 243 -22.10 0.46 1.71
N ALA A 244 -21.37 -0.39 2.42
CA ALA A 244 -21.18 -0.28 3.85
C ALA A 244 -20.06 0.70 4.18
N THR A 245 -20.13 1.29 5.38
CA THR A 245 -19.07 2.11 5.95
C THR A 245 -18.70 1.60 7.33
N LEU A 246 -17.43 1.28 7.52
CA LEU A 246 -16.81 0.99 8.81
C LEU A 246 -15.96 2.19 9.21
N LEU A 247 -16.30 2.82 10.33
CA LEU A 247 -15.50 3.85 10.97
C LEU A 247 -14.91 3.29 12.26
N ASN A 248 -13.59 3.25 12.37
CA ASN A 248 -12.90 2.81 13.58
C ASN A 248 -11.99 3.92 14.10
N ASP A 249 -12.28 4.40 15.31
CA ASP A 249 -11.53 5.48 15.96
C ASP A 249 -10.34 4.96 16.80
N GLY A 250 -10.44 3.72 17.32
CA GLY A 250 -9.38 3.11 18.14
C GLY A 250 -8.44 2.21 17.34
N ILE A 251 -7.77 1.25 18.00
CA ILE A 251 -6.86 0.34 17.32
C ILE A 251 -7.65 -0.79 16.67
N ALA A 252 -7.48 -0.99 15.36
CA ALA A 252 -8.00 -2.14 14.63
C ALA A 252 -6.94 -3.24 14.54
N VAL A 253 -7.32 -4.47 14.88
CA VAL A 253 -6.49 -5.67 14.68
C VAL A 253 -7.28 -6.69 13.88
N ASN A 254 -6.79 -7.05 12.70
CA ASN A 254 -7.28 -8.15 11.90
C ASN A 254 -6.36 -9.37 12.04
N GLY A 255 -6.73 -10.31 12.90
CA GLY A 255 -6.13 -11.64 13.01
C GLY A 255 -6.96 -12.75 12.34
N GLY A 256 -7.98 -12.40 11.55
CA GLY A 256 -8.85 -13.31 10.81
C GLY A 256 -8.98 -12.92 9.33
N GLY A 257 -9.97 -13.43 8.60
CA GLY A 257 -10.24 -12.98 7.24
C GLY A 257 -11.00 -11.65 7.24
N PHE A 258 -10.58 -10.71 6.41
CA PHE A 258 -11.24 -9.42 6.24
C PHE A 258 -11.42 -9.09 4.75
N ASP A 259 -12.67 -9.06 4.30
CA ASP A 259 -13.04 -8.58 2.98
C ASP A 259 -13.63 -7.17 3.08
N ASN A 260 -12.95 -6.19 2.50
CA ASN A 260 -13.45 -4.83 2.37
C ASN A 260 -13.95 -4.57 0.94
N LEU A 261 -15.26 -4.47 0.77
CA LEU A 261 -15.93 -4.11 -0.48
C LEU A 261 -16.48 -2.68 -0.46
N GLY A 262 -16.66 -2.09 0.73
CA GLY A 262 -17.14 -0.72 0.93
C GLY A 262 -16.05 0.20 1.51
N ILE A 263 -16.45 1.18 2.32
CA ILE A 263 -15.53 2.16 2.91
C ILE A 263 -15.08 1.68 4.29
N LEU A 264 -13.78 1.66 4.54
CA LEU A 264 -13.15 1.48 5.83
C LEU A 264 -12.30 2.70 6.16
N GLU A 265 -12.64 3.42 7.21
CA GLU A 265 -11.84 4.52 7.74
C GLU A 265 -11.29 4.15 9.11
N ASN A 266 -9.97 4.11 9.23
CA ASN A 266 -9.29 3.83 10.48
C ASN A 266 -8.48 5.04 10.93
N GLN A 267 -8.88 5.65 12.04
CA GLN A 267 -8.26 6.90 12.52
C GLN A 267 -6.94 6.67 13.24
N ASN A 268 -6.72 5.48 13.80
CA ASN A 268 -5.56 5.16 14.63
C ASN A 268 -4.73 4.02 13.99
N SER A 269 -4.17 3.11 14.79
CA SER A 269 -3.39 1.99 14.25
C SER A 269 -4.29 0.92 13.64
N PHE A 270 -3.94 0.42 12.46
CA PHE A 270 -4.47 -0.79 11.84
C PHE A 270 -3.36 -1.84 11.83
N VAL A 271 -3.61 -3.01 12.42
CA VAL A 271 -2.68 -4.15 12.38
C VAL A 271 -3.34 -5.28 11.61
N ASN A 272 -2.73 -5.70 10.51
CA ASN A 272 -3.14 -6.86 9.73
C ASN A 272 -2.20 -8.04 10.00
N GLU A 273 -2.69 -9.04 10.72
CA GLU A 273 -1.98 -10.28 11.07
C GLU A 273 -2.49 -11.50 10.28
N SER A 274 -3.42 -11.30 9.36
CA SER A 274 -4.05 -12.35 8.53
C SER A 274 -4.45 -11.80 7.15
N GLN A 275 -5.27 -12.50 6.37
CA GLN A 275 -5.69 -12.05 5.04
C GLN A 275 -6.58 -10.79 5.12
N LEU A 276 -6.21 -9.77 4.34
CA LEU A 276 -7.01 -8.57 4.08
C LEU A 276 -7.16 -8.35 2.57
N ASP A 277 -8.39 -8.45 2.09
CA ASP A 277 -8.74 -8.26 0.70
C ASP A 277 -9.55 -6.95 0.55
N ASN A 278 -8.99 -5.95 -0.11
CA ASN A 278 -9.70 -4.74 -0.52
C ASN A 278 -10.13 -4.88 -1.98
N VAL A 279 -11.41 -5.16 -2.22
CA VAL A 279 -11.93 -5.63 -3.52
C VAL A 279 -13.19 -4.88 -3.93
N GLY A 280 -13.62 -5.01 -5.19
CA GLY A 280 -14.84 -4.36 -5.67
C GLY A 280 -14.76 -2.84 -5.62
N GLU A 281 -15.72 -2.19 -4.95
CA GLU A 281 -15.74 -0.74 -4.70
C GLU A 281 -15.01 -0.35 -3.40
N GLY A 282 -14.17 -1.25 -2.89
CA GLY A 282 -13.49 -1.12 -1.61
C GLY A 282 -12.61 0.11 -1.52
N GLU A 283 -12.71 0.83 -0.40
CA GLU A 283 -11.83 1.93 -0.07
C GLU A 283 -11.34 1.79 1.36
N ILE A 284 -10.02 1.74 1.54
CA ILE A 284 -9.38 1.80 2.85
C ILE A 284 -8.69 3.16 2.99
N ARG A 285 -9.09 3.93 3.99
CA ARG A 285 -8.43 5.17 4.42
C ARG A 285 -7.87 4.97 5.81
N ASN A 286 -6.55 4.92 5.91
CA ASN A 286 -5.87 4.76 7.18
C ASN A 286 -5.08 6.03 7.54
N PHE A 287 -5.48 6.65 8.66
CA PHE A 287 -4.90 7.90 9.15
C PHE A 287 -3.81 7.69 10.21
N GLY A 288 -3.77 6.54 10.88
CA GLY A 288 -2.70 6.18 11.82
C GLY A 288 -1.75 5.12 11.26
N ASN A 289 -1.04 4.37 12.10
CA ASN A 289 -0.04 3.41 11.59
C ASN A 289 -0.71 2.17 10.97
N PHE A 290 -0.26 1.74 9.79
CA PHE A 290 -0.65 0.49 9.17
C PHE A 290 0.48 -0.54 9.31
N ASP A 291 0.30 -1.55 10.14
CA ASP A 291 1.27 -2.65 10.27
C ASP A 291 0.70 -3.89 9.57
N ASN A 292 1.28 -4.26 8.43
CA ASN A 292 0.92 -5.47 7.69
C ASN A 292 1.98 -6.55 7.89
N THR A 293 1.63 -7.68 8.50
CA THR A 293 2.54 -8.84 8.64
C THR A 293 2.02 -10.09 7.93
N ALA A 294 0.98 -9.94 7.10
CA ALA A 294 0.30 -11.03 6.40
C ALA A 294 -0.09 -10.62 4.97
N ASP A 295 -0.85 -11.48 4.29
CA ASP A 295 -1.25 -11.22 2.90
C ASP A 295 -2.23 -10.04 2.83
N LEU A 296 -1.88 -9.03 2.03
CA LEU A 296 -2.76 -7.92 1.66
C LEU A 296 -2.95 -7.90 0.15
N LEU A 297 -4.21 -8.00 -0.29
CA LEU A 297 -4.60 -7.84 -1.68
C LEU A 297 -5.38 -6.54 -1.85
N ASN A 298 -4.88 -5.64 -2.69
CA ASN A 298 -5.59 -4.42 -3.08
C ASN A 298 -6.01 -4.49 -4.55
N GLN A 299 -7.30 -4.73 -4.80
CA GLN A 299 -7.95 -4.62 -6.11
C GLN A 299 -8.78 -3.34 -6.26
N ALA A 300 -8.79 -2.48 -5.23
CA ALA A 300 -9.57 -1.24 -5.21
C ALA A 300 -8.69 -0.04 -4.75
N LEU A 301 -9.16 0.82 -3.85
CA LEU A 301 -8.41 1.99 -3.39
C LEU A 301 -7.88 1.83 -1.96
N ILE A 302 -6.57 2.01 -1.76
CA ILE A 302 -5.97 2.19 -0.43
C ILE A 302 -5.30 3.55 -0.38
N THR A 303 -5.58 4.32 0.67
CA THR A 303 -4.85 5.54 1.02
C THR A 303 -4.32 5.43 2.44
N ASN A 304 -3.01 5.60 2.60
CA ASN A 304 -2.35 5.66 3.89
C ASN A 304 -1.72 7.04 4.12
N GLU A 305 -2.08 7.70 5.22
CA GLU A 305 -1.62 9.06 5.54
C GLU A 305 -0.47 9.13 6.54
N ALA A 306 -0.21 8.05 7.29
CA ALA A 306 0.86 7.99 8.29
C ALA A 306 1.90 6.92 7.95
N VAL A 307 2.36 6.11 8.91
CA VAL A 307 3.40 5.11 8.68
C VAL A 307 2.76 3.78 8.29
N TRP A 308 3.18 3.21 7.17
CA TRP A 308 2.85 1.84 6.75
C TRP A 308 4.11 0.98 6.81
N ASN A 309 4.15 0.03 7.73
CA ASN A 309 5.15 -1.02 7.78
C ASN A 309 4.58 -2.28 7.12
N ASN A 310 5.16 -2.71 6.01
CA ASN A 310 4.76 -3.91 5.28
C ASN A 310 5.82 -5.00 5.40
N ASP A 311 5.63 -5.89 6.36
CA ASP A 311 6.45 -7.08 6.62
C ASP A 311 5.76 -8.38 6.14
N GLY A 312 4.70 -8.27 5.33
CA GLY A 312 4.02 -9.39 4.68
C GLY A 312 3.80 -9.15 3.18
N PRO A 313 3.37 -10.16 2.41
CA PRO A 313 3.14 -10.02 0.98
C PRO A 313 2.04 -9.00 0.67
N LEU A 314 2.34 -8.07 -0.23
CA LEU A 314 1.40 -7.06 -0.71
C LEU A 314 1.24 -7.17 -2.23
N ALA A 315 0.01 -7.38 -2.68
CA ALA A 315 -0.36 -7.29 -4.09
C ALA A 315 -1.24 -6.06 -4.32
N ASN A 316 -0.71 -5.05 -5.02
CA ASN A 316 -1.47 -3.91 -5.48
C ASN A 316 -1.86 -4.07 -6.96
N GLU A 317 -3.12 -4.42 -7.20
CA GLU A 317 -3.72 -4.59 -8.53
C GLU A 317 -4.55 -3.38 -8.99
N ASN A 318 -4.68 -2.36 -8.14
CA ASN A 318 -5.37 -1.11 -8.47
C ASN A 318 -4.61 0.08 -7.84
N THR A 319 -5.25 0.95 -7.06
CA THR A 319 -4.63 2.21 -6.63
C THR A 319 -4.21 2.14 -5.18
N LEU A 320 -2.92 2.34 -4.93
CA LEU A 320 -2.33 2.49 -3.61
C LEU A 320 -1.67 3.87 -3.53
N THR A 321 -2.21 4.72 -2.67
CA THR A 321 -1.69 6.06 -2.41
C THR A 321 -0.99 6.09 -1.06
N ASN A 322 0.29 6.41 -1.06
CA ASN A 322 1.04 6.70 0.15
C ASN A 322 1.25 8.22 0.29
N LEU A 323 0.62 8.83 1.29
CA LEU A 323 0.85 10.24 1.66
C LEU A 323 1.86 10.38 2.82
N GLY A 324 2.16 9.29 3.53
CA GLY A 324 3.06 9.26 4.68
C GLY A 324 4.35 8.46 4.42
N GLN A 325 4.78 7.64 5.37
CA GLN A 325 5.96 6.77 5.19
C GLN A 325 5.48 5.36 4.85
N PHE A 326 6.05 4.73 3.83
CA PHE A 326 5.79 3.36 3.45
C PHE A 326 7.10 2.57 3.44
N ASP A 327 7.30 1.75 4.45
CA ASP A 327 8.43 0.84 4.58
C ASP A 327 8.00 -0.56 4.10
N ASN A 328 8.44 -0.96 2.91
CA ASN A 328 8.24 -2.31 2.39
C ASN A 328 9.44 -3.21 2.77
N GLY A 329 9.22 -4.10 3.74
CA GLY A 329 10.19 -5.08 4.23
C GLY A 329 10.13 -6.45 3.54
N ASP A 330 9.03 -6.77 2.86
CA ASP A 330 8.80 -8.06 2.17
C ASP A 330 8.50 -7.87 0.67
N ALA A 331 7.78 -8.79 0.03
CA ALA A 331 7.39 -8.73 -1.36
C ALA A 331 6.24 -7.75 -1.61
N LEU A 332 6.46 -6.80 -2.52
CA LEU A 332 5.44 -5.90 -3.08
C LEU A 332 5.31 -6.16 -4.58
N LEU A 333 4.16 -6.65 -5.01
CA LEU A 333 3.80 -6.77 -6.42
C LEU A 333 2.84 -5.63 -6.78
N ASN A 334 3.27 -4.74 -7.66
CA ASN A 334 2.44 -3.66 -8.20
C ASN A 334 2.07 -3.95 -9.65
N THR A 335 0.82 -4.36 -9.90
CA THR A 335 0.23 -4.46 -11.25
C THR A 335 -0.72 -3.30 -11.56
N GLY A 336 -1.09 -2.51 -10.55
CA GLY A 336 -1.88 -1.27 -10.68
C GLY A 336 -1.04 0.02 -10.61
N LEU A 337 -1.60 1.05 -10.00
CA LEU A 337 -0.95 2.33 -9.72
C LEU A 337 -0.50 2.38 -8.26
N LEU A 338 0.80 2.61 -8.05
CA LEU A 338 1.36 2.97 -6.74
C LEU A 338 1.81 4.43 -6.82
N SER A 339 1.10 5.32 -6.11
CA SER A 339 1.36 6.75 -6.09
C SER A 339 1.96 7.16 -4.74
N ASN A 340 3.23 7.53 -4.77
CA ASN A 340 4.00 7.93 -3.59
C ASN A 340 4.15 9.45 -3.53
N HIS A 341 3.39 10.08 -2.64
CA HIS A 341 3.49 11.50 -2.29
C HIS A 341 4.26 11.73 -0.98
N GLY A 342 4.68 10.66 -0.29
CA GLY A 342 5.34 10.70 1.01
C GLY A 342 6.79 10.21 0.96
N ALA A 343 7.14 9.16 1.68
CA ALA A 343 8.43 8.48 1.53
C ALA A 343 8.18 6.99 1.36
N LEU A 344 8.76 6.37 0.33
CA LEU A 344 8.73 4.94 0.13
C LEU A 344 10.13 4.38 0.30
N VAL A 345 10.30 3.39 1.18
CA VAL A 345 11.53 2.63 1.37
C VAL A 345 11.26 1.17 1.04
N ASN A 346 11.85 0.69 -0.05
CA ASN A 346 11.84 -0.73 -0.37
C ASN A 346 13.11 -1.40 0.18
N SER A 347 12.98 -2.16 1.27
CA SER A 347 14.04 -3.02 1.81
C SER A 347 13.88 -4.50 1.40
N GLY A 348 12.70 -4.88 0.92
CA GLY A 348 12.39 -6.20 0.38
C GLY A 348 12.48 -6.28 -1.15
N ASP A 349 11.57 -7.03 -1.76
CA ASP A 349 11.49 -7.19 -3.21
C ASP A 349 10.28 -6.40 -3.75
N LEU A 350 10.54 -5.43 -4.63
CA LEU A 350 9.50 -4.67 -5.33
C LEU A 350 9.46 -5.10 -6.80
N GLN A 351 8.31 -5.62 -7.24
CA GLN A 351 8.05 -5.96 -8.63
C GLN A 351 6.98 -5.01 -9.18
N ASN A 352 7.36 -4.21 -10.16
CA ASN A 352 6.45 -3.31 -10.85
C ASN A 352 6.10 -3.83 -12.25
N GLU A 353 4.87 -4.26 -12.44
CA GLU A 353 4.27 -4.55 -13.75
C GLU A 353 3.28 -3.46 -14.19
N GLY A 354 2.84 -2.60 -13.26
CA GLY A 354 1.97 -1.46 -13.48
C GLY A 354 2.74 -0.14 -13.55
N THR A 355 2.28 0.85 -12.78
CA THR A 355 2.90 2.18 -12.72
C THR A 355 3.26 2.54 -11.29
N ILE A 356 4.48 3.04 -11.11
CA ILE A 356 4.93 3.71 -9.88
C ILE A 356 5.11 5.19 -10.21
N GLU A 357 4.38 6.05 -9.52
CA GLU A 357 4.58 7.51 -9.55
C GLU A 357 5.26 7.93 -8.25
N ASN A 358 6.44 8.53 -8.36
CA ASN A 358 7.16 9.09 -7.22
C ASN A 358 7.19 10.61 -7.31
N GLU A 359 6.40 11.29 -6.46
CA GLU A 359 6.36 12.75 -6.38
C GLU A 359 7.32 13.33 -5.34
N THR A 360 7.93 12.48 -4.51
CA THR A 360 8.74 12.91 -3.36
C THR A 360 9.99 12.07 -3.16
N THR A 361 9.94 10.93 -2.47
CA THR A 361 11.14 10.12 -2.22
C THR A 361 10.82 8.64 -2.32
N LEU A 362 11.54 7.97 -3.21
CA LEU A 362 11.59 6.54 -3.32
C LEU A 362 13.04 6.09 -3.08
N THR A 363 13.25 5.26 -2.07
CA THR A 363 14.55 4.64 -1.78
C THR A 363 14.45 3.14 -1.98
N ASN A 364 15.21 2.60 -2.94
CA ASN A 364 15.37 1.17 -3.11
C ASN A 364 16.64 0.69 -2.39
N ALA A 365 16.47 0.01 -1.26
CA ALA A 365 17.53 -0.64 -0.48
C ALA A 365 17.56 -2.17 -0.65
N GLY A 366 16.51 -2.76 -1.25
CA GLY A 366 16.42 -4.18 -1.60
C GLY A 366 16.52 -4.42 -3.12
N THR A 367 15.62 -5.25 -3.65
CA THR A 367 15.53 -5.48 -5.11
C THR A 367 14.36 -4.73 -5.68
N MET A 368 14.56 -4.01 -6.77
CA MET A 368 13.48 -3.45 -7.59
C MET A 368 13.56 -4.02 -9.01
N SER A 369 12.49 -4.62 -9.48
CA SER A 369 12.33 -5.07 -10.86
C SER A 369 11.18 -4.32 -11.50
N ASN A 370 11.44 -3.61 -12.59
CA ASN A 370 10.42 -2.90 -13.34
C ASN A 370 10.24 -3.51 -14.73
N ILE A 371 9.03 -3.99 -15.03
CA ILE A 371 8.60 -4.32 -16.41
C ILE A 371 7.49 -3.39 -16.91
N GLY A 372 6.90 -2.58 -16.02
CA GLY A 372 5.95 -1.52 -16.32
C GLY A 372 6.63 -0.15 -16.42
N THR A 373 6.04 0.87 -15.79
CA THR A 373 6.57 2.25 -15.77
C THR A 373 6.93 2.68 -14.35
N VAL A 374 8.14 3.22 -14.19
CA VAL A 374 8.55 3.98 -13.01
C VAL A 374 8.73 5.43 -13.43
N ASP A 375 7.88 6.31 -12.92
CA ASP A 375 7.89 7.74 -13.21
C ASP A 375 8.34 8.52 -11.96
N ASN A 376 9.59 8.99 -12.00
CA ASN A 376 10.11 9.92 -11.01
C ASN A 376 9.78 11.35 -11.44
N LEU A 377 8.62 11.81 -10.97
CA LEU A 377 8.00 13.08 -11.33
C LEU A 377 8.77 14.29 -10.78
N SER A 378 8.37 15.49 -11.20
CA SER A 378 8.95 16.72 -10.64
C SER A 378 8.66 16.84 -9.14
N GLY A 379 9.68 17.15 -8.35
CA GLY A 379 9.71 17.04 -6.89
C GLY A 379 10.21 15.68 -6.36
N GLY A 380 10.27 14.66 -7.22
CA GLY A 380 10.68 13.31 -6.88
C GLY A 380 12.20 13.11 -6.81
N THR A 381 12.64 12.33 -5.83
CA THR A 381 13.99 11.76 -5.75
C THR A 381 13.88 10.25 -5.73
N LEU A 382 14.48 9.59 -6.72
CA LEU A 382 14.66 8.14 -6.74
C LEU A 382 16.11 7.81 -6.37
N THR A 383 16.30 7.11 -5.25
CA THR A 383 17.61 6.65 -4.80
C THR A 383 17.70 5.13 -4.86
N ASN A 384 18.58 4.61 -5.70
CA ASN A 384 18.95 3.21 -5.70
C ASN A 384 20.21 2.99 -4.84
N LEU A 385 20.08 2.16 -3.81
CA LEU A 385 21.17 1.73 -2.92
C LEU A 385 21.58 0.27 -3.15
N ALA A 386 20.85 -0.46 -4.00
CA ALA A 386 21.02 -1.90 -4.20
C ALA A 386 20.77 -2.27 -5.66
N MET A 387 19.90 -3.25 -5.96
CA MET A 387 19.64 -3.70 -7.33
C MET A 387 18.36 -3.09 -7.87
N PHE A 388 18.46 -2.44 -9.03
CA PHE A 388 17.33 -1.98 -9.82
C PHE A 388 17.46 -2.49 -11.26
N ASP A 389 16.61 -3.45 -11.63
CA ASP A 389 16.53 -3.98 -12.98
C ASP A 389 15.33 -3.36 -13.72
N ASN A 390 15.61 -2.49 -14.69
CA ASN A 390 14.62 -1.87 -15.56
C ASN A 390 14.51 -2.61 -16.89
N ALA A 391 13.41 -3.32 -17.07
CA ALA A 391 12.98 -3.96 -18.32
C ALA A 391 11.69 -3.35 -18.90
N GLY A 392 11.23 -2.22 -18.34
CA GLY A 392 10.13 -1.39 -18.84
C GLY A 392 10.58 0.05 -19.12
N GLU A 393 9.82 1.03 -18.65
CA GLU A 393 10.12 2.46 -18.77
C GLU A 393 10.55 3.05 -17.42
N LEU A 394 11.70 3.73 -17.40
CA LEU A 394 12.15 4.56 -16.28
C LEU A 394 12.23 6.01 -16.75
N LEU A 395 11.32 6.84 -16.26
CA LEU A 395 11.25 8.26 -16.57
C LEU A 395 11.76 9.06 -15.37
N ASN A 396 12.74 9.93 -15.59
CA ASN A 396 13.29 10.80 -14.55
C ASN A 396 13.16 12.27 -14.92
N ALA A 397 12.22 12.97 -14.29
CA ALA A 397 11.99 14.39 -14.48
C ALA A 397 12.80 15.28 -13.50
N GLU A 398 13.32 14.74 -12.40
CA GLU A 398 13.95 15.54 -11.34
C GLU A 398 15.32 14.98 -10.90
N LEU A 399 15.37 14.01 -9.97
CA LEU A 399 16.63 13.44 -9.47
C LEU A 399 16.62 11.92 -9.35
N LEU A 400 17.52 11.28 -10.09
CA LEU A 400 17.84 9.85 -10.00
C LEU A 400 19.27 9.68 -9.46
N LEU A 401 19.42 8.93 -8.37
CA LEU A 401 20.71 8.61 -7.76
C LEU A 401 20.92 7.09 -7.82
N ASN A 402 21.98 6.65 -8.48
CA ASN A 402 22.49 5.29 -8.36
C ASN A 402 23.75 5.32 -7.49
N MET A 403 23.61 4.94 -6.22
CA MET A 403 24.64 5.17 -5.21
C MET A 403 25.84 4.22 -5.35
N GLU A 404 26.90 4.46 -4.58
CA GLU A 404 28.06 3.57 -4.50
C GLU A 404 27.62 2.13 -4.16
N ASP A 405 28.25 1.14 -4.79
CA ASP A 405 27.91 -0.30 -4.73
C ASP A 405 26.52 -0.70 -5.30
N ALA A 406 25.66 0.26 -5.68
CA ALA A 406 24.38 -0.03 -6.30
C ALA A 406 24.56 -0.41 -7.79
N VAL A 407 23.62 -1.21 -8.29
CA VAL A 407 23.55 -1.66 -9.68
C VAL A 407 22.20 -1.25 -10.25
N LEU A 408 22.24 -0.44 -11.30
CA LEU A 408 21.10 -0.14 -12.16
C LEU A 408 21.33 -0.82 -13.51
N THR A 409 20.42 -1.70 -13.93
CA THR A 409 20.43 -2.24 -15.28
C THR A 409 19.24 -1.73 -16.06
N ASN A 410 19.45 -1.36 -17.32
CA ASN A 410 18.39 -1.04 -18.25
C ASN A 410 18.47 -1.98 -19.45
N THR A 411 17.42 -2.75 -19.69
CA THR A 411 17.26 -3.56 -20.91
C THR A 411 16.14 -3.07 -21.82
N ALA A 412 15.46 -1.98 -21.44
CA ALA A 412 14.37 -1.37 -22.18
C ALA A 412 14.61 0.14 -22.31
N THR A 413 13.80 1.00 -21.69
CA THR A 413 13.89 2.46 -21.90
C THR A 413 14.20 3.20 -20.62
N VAL A 414 15.13 4.14 -20.70
CA VAL A 414 15.36 5.18 -19.68
C VAL A 414 15.34 6.55 -20.37
N GLU A 415 14.53 7.46 -19.85
CA GLU A 415 14.49 8.87 -20.25
C GLU A 415 14.86 9.76 -19.06
N ASN A 416 15.94 10.52 -19.22
CA ASN A 416 16.42 11.45 -18.20
C ASN A 416 16.23 12.90 -18.66
N ASP A 417 15.13 13.51 -18.22
CA ASP A 417 14.84 14.94 -18.37
C ASP A 417 15.46 15.78 -17.24
N GLY A 418 15.62 15.18 -16.06
CA GLY A 418 16.20 15.81 -14.87
C GLY A 418 17.70 15.57 -14.73
N VAL A 419 18.12 15.27 -13.50
CA VAL A 419 19.49 14.92 -13.13
C VAL A 419 19.57 13.44 -12.83
N PHE A 420 20.53 12.75 -13.45
CA PHE A 420 20.93 11.40 -13.09
C PHE A 420 22.39 11.42 -12.64
N GLU A 421 22.64 11.06 -11.38
CA GLU A 421 23.99 10.81 -10.86
C GLU A 421 24.22 9.31 -10.67
N ASN A 422 25.18 8.77 -11.41
CA ASN A 422 25.67 7.42 -11.26
C ASN A 422 26.99 7.42 -10.47
N HIS A 423 26.93 6.99 -9.21
CA HIS A 423 28.08 6.71 -8.34
C HIS A 423 28.40 5.21 -8.26
N GLY A 424 27.48 4.34 -8.71
CA GLY A 424 27.61 2.89 -8.77
C GLY A 424 27.82 2.34 -10.19
N GLN A 425 27.24 1.18 -10.47
CA GLN A 425 27.26 0.57 -11.80
C GLN A 425 25.94 0.82 -12.53
N PHE A 426 26.02 1.39 -13.74
CA PHE A 426 24.91 1.54 -14.66
C PHE A 426 25.18 0.76 -15.95
N GLY A 427 24.40 -0.29 -16.19
CA GLY A 427 24.44 -1.05 -17.44
C GLY A 427 23.26 -0.68 -18.34
N ASN A 428 23.52 -0.08 -19.49
CA ASN A 428 22.51 0.17 -20.51
C ASN A 428 22.63 -0.84 -21.65
N GLY A 429 21.75 -1.83 -21.69
CA GLY A 429 21.54 -2.72 -22.84
C GLY A 429 20.30 -2.40 -23.67
N GLY A 430 19.57 -1.33 -23.33
CA GLY A 430 18.40 -0.83 -24.04
C GLY A 430 18.63 0.56 -24.64
N SER A 431 17.59 1.38 -24.68
CA SER A 431 17.63 2.78 -25.09
C SER A 431 17.79 3.68 -23.86
N PHE A 432 18.75 4.61 -23.91
CA PHE A 432 18.97 5.64 -22.91
C PHE A 432 19.01 7.01 -23.57
N GLU A 433 18.07 7.87 -23.19
CA GLU A 433 17.90 9.24 -23.70
C GLU A 433 18.20 10.24 -22.59
N ASN A 434 19.26 11.03 -22.73
CA ASN A 434 19.62 12.07 -21.75
C ASN A 434 19.30 13.46 -22.30
N GLN A 435 18.15 14.01 -21.92
CA GLN A 435 17.77 15.40 -22.22
C GLN A 435 18.31 16.39 -21.19
N GLY A 436 18.44 15.95 -19.94
CA GLY A 436 18.90 16.78 -18.83
C GLY A 436 20.41 16.68 -18.58
N HIS A 437 20.76 16.36 -17.33
CA HIS A 437 22.14 16.22 -16.88
C HIS A 437 22.42 14.80 -16.41
N LEU A 438 23.46 14.18 -16.97
CA LEU A 438 24.00 12.90 -16.52
C LEU A 438 25.41 13.12 -15.98
N LEU A 439 25.63 12.71 -14.74
CA LEU A 439 26.95 12.59 -14.13
C LEU A 439 27.27 11.10 -13.92
N ASN A 440 28.36 10.63 -14.52
CA ASN A 440 29.00 9.37 -14.14
C ASN A 440 30.18 9.70 -13.21
N ALA A 441 29.96 9.63 -11.91
CA ALA A 441 30.83 10.21 -10.89
C ALA A 441 32.04 9.34 -10.56
N ALA A 442 33.14 9.97 -10.13
CA ALA A 442 34.29 9.27 -9.56
C ALA A 442 34.42 9.50 -8.05
N PRO A 443 34.98 8.52 -7.30
CA PRO A 443 35.26 7.15 -7.71
C PRO A 443 33.99 6.29 -7.71
N GLY A 444 33.96 5.21 -8.51
CA GLY A 444 32.92 4.17 -8.42
C GLY A 444 31.95 4.12 -9.61
N GLY A 445 31.69 5.26 -10.26
CA GLY A 445 30.82 5.34 -11.44
C GLY A 445 31.37 4.53 -12.61
N GLY A 446 30.69 3.42 -12.90
CA GLY A 446 30.87 2.62 -14.10
C GLY A 446 29.62 2.69 -14.96
N LEU A 447 29.76 3.13 -16.21
CA LEU A 447 28.69 3.14 -17.21
C LEU A 447 29.09 2.23 -18.35
N ASN A 448 28.39 1.12 -18.53
CA ASN A 448 28.56 0.24 -19.67
C ASN A 448 27.35 0.36 -20.59
N ASN A 449 27.55 0.91 -21.78
CA ASN A 449 26.55 0.98 -22.83
C ASN A 449 26.76 -0.13 -23.86
N SER A 450 25.88 -1.12 -23.84
CA SER A 450 25.74 -2.17 -24.85
C SER A 450 24.41 -2.05 -25.59
N GLY A 451 23.85 -0.84 -25.67
CA GLY A 451 22.61 -0.50 -26.37
C GLY A 451 22.73 0.85 -27.07
N ASP A 452 21.61 1.56 -27.20
CA ASP A 452 21.57 2.90 -27.77
C ASP A 452 21.63 3.96 -26.66
N PHE A 453 22.64 4.83 -26.71
CA PHE A 453 22.76 5.99 -25.83
C PHE A 453 22.79 7.27 -26.66
N THR A 454 21.71 8.06 -26.58
CA THR A 454 21.65 9.41 -27.11
C THR A 454 21.76 10.46 -25.99
N ASN A 455 22.76 11.32 -26.08
CA ASN A 455 22.89 12.52 -25.27
C ASN A 455 22.36 13.74 -26.03
N HIS A 456 21.35 14.40 -25.48
CA HIS A 456 20.81 15.67 -25.96
C HIS A 456 21.20 16.84 -25.05
N GLY A 457 21.38 16.58 -23.75
CA GLY A 457 21.75 17.56 -22.75
C GLY A 457 23.24 17.55 -22.43
N THR A 458 23.56 17.42 -21.15
CA THR A 458 24.93 17.39 -20.63
C THR A 458 25.27 16.00 -20.10
N PHE A 459 26.41 15.48 -20.53
CA PHE A 459 27.01 14.25 -20.01
C PHE A 459 28.43 14.54 -19.48
N GLU A 460 28.60 14.41 -18.17
CA GLU A 460 29.89 14.50 -17.48
C GLU A 460 30.35 13.12 -17.04
N ASN A 461 31.44 12.64 -17.64
CA ASN A 461 32.08 11.39 -17.28
C ASN A 461 33.34 11.65 -16.45
N GLU A 462 33.23 11.51 -15.14
CA GLU A 462 34.37 11.50 -14.21
C GLU A 462 34.87 10.07 -13.94
N GLY A 463 33.96 9.08 -14.01
CA GLY A 463 34.23 7.66 -13.83
C GLY A 463 34.68 6.94 -15.11
N ALA A 464 34.26 5.69 -15.25
CA ALA A 464 34.52 4.87 -16.43
C ALA A 464 33.28 4.76 -17.31
N PHE A 465 33.38 5.17 -18.57
CA PHE A 465 32.37 4.98 -19.59
C PHE A 465 32.90 4.06 -20.69
N GLN A 466 32.20 2.96 -20.94
CA GLN A 466 32.43 2.03 -22.03
C GLN A 466 31.22 2.06 -22.97
N ASN A 467 31.46 2.37 -24.24
CA ASN A 467 30.46 2.25 -25.30
C ASN A 467 30.82 1.07 -26.21
N ASP A 468 30.04 -0.01 -26.13
CA ASP A 468 30.17 -1.19 -26.98
C ASP A 468 29.22 -1.17 -28.19
N GLU A 469 28.18 -0.33 -28.16
CA GLU A 469 27.22 -0.17 -29.26
C GLU A 469 27.13 1.30 -29.72
N THR A 470 25.98 1.96 -29.62
CA THR A 470 25.76 3.29 -30.21
C THR A 470 25.87 4.37 -29.14
N PHE A 471 26.73 5.36 -29.38
CA PHE A 471 26.74 6.62 -28.61
C PHE A 471 26.54 7.81 -29.56
N ILE A 472 25.51 8.62 -29.32
CA ILE A 472 25.24 9.84 -30.10
C ILE A 472 25.30 11.03 -29.15
N ASN A 473 26.24 11.93 -29.38
CA ASN A 473 26.23 13.26 -28.80
C ASN A 473 25.52 14.19 -29.78
N SER A 474 24.27 14.54 -29.48
CA SER A 474 23.35 15.22 -30.40
C SER A 474 23.65 16.71 -30.59
N PHE A 475 22.96 17.34 -31.53
CA PHE A 475 23.07 18.78 -31.80
C PHE A 475 23.01 19.62 -30.51
N ASP A 476 23.99 20.52 -30.34
CA ASP A 476 24.24 21.37 -29.17
C ASP A 476 24.53 20.65 -27.83
N ALA A 477 24.51 19.32 -27.80
CA ALA A 477 24.79 18.53 -26.61
C ALA A 477 26.26 18.64 -26.17
N GLN A 478 26.47 18.51 -24.87
CA GLN A 478 27.80 18.60 -24.25
C GLN A 478 28.18 17.24 -23.68
N CYS A 479 29.32 16.71 -24.11
CA CYS A 479 29.95 15.55 -23.50
C CYS A 479 31.35 15.95 -23.04
N SER A 480 31.61 15.80 -21.74
CA SER A 480 32.94 16.02 -21.17
C SER A 480 33.39 14.77 -20.41
N SER A 481 34.63 14.36 -20.63
CA SER A 481 35.23 13.21 -19.95
C SER A 481 36.52 13.62 -19.26
N SER A 482 36.50 13.66 -17.93
CA SER A 482 37.69 13.76 -17.07
C SER A 482 38.17 12.39 -16.58
N GLY A 483 37.28 11.39 -16.63
CA GLY A 483 37.58 9.98 -16.41
C GLY A 483 38.02 9.25 -17.67
N SER A 484 37.76 7.94 -17.72
CA SER A 484 38.04 7.12 -18.89
C SER A 484 36.81 6.97 -19.77
N LEU A 485 36.94 7.27 -21.07
CA LEU A 485 35.94 7.02 -22.10
C LEU A 485 36.52 6.06 -23.13
N THR A 486 35.94 4.87 -23.26
CA THR A 486 36.30 3.91 -24.30
C THR A 486 35.13 3.73 -25.25
N ASN A 487 35.34 4.05 -26.52
CA ASN A 487 34.42 3.74 -27.60
C ASN A 487 34.90 2.50 -28.35
N ALA A 488 34.25 1.36 -28.14
CA ALA A 488 34.45 0.13 -28.90
C ALA A 488 33.37 -0.09 -29.98
N GLY A 489 32.22 0.57 -29.84
CA GLY A 489 31.16 0.57 -30.83
C GLY A 489 31.25 1.75 -31.81
N ASN A 490 30.10 2.36 -32.10
CA ASN A 490 29.96 3.51 -33.00
C ASN A 490 29.61 4.76 -32.19
N ALA A 491 30.47 5.78 -32.28
CA ALA A 491 30.23 7.08 -31.66
C ALA A 491 30.01 8.15 -32.74
N VAL A 492 29.01 9.01 -32.54
CA VAL A 492 28.72 10.15 -33.41
C VAL A 492 28.67 11.43 -32.58
N ASN A 493 29.55 12.38 -32.88
CA ASN A 493 29.46 13.74 -32.36
C ASN A 493 28.81 14.63 -33.42
N GLN A 494 27.53 14.96 -33.26
CA GLN A 494 26.72 15.66 -34.26
C GLN A 494 27.13 17.14 -34.43
N PRO A 495 26.68 17.82 -35.50
CA PRO A 495 26.93 19.25 -35.68
C PRO A 495 26.50 20.06 -34.45
N GLY A 496 27.28 21.04 -34.03
CA GLY A 496 27.00 21.87 -32.83
C GLY A 496 27.34 21.19 -31.50
N ALA A 497 27.50 19.87 -31.48
CA ALA A 497 27.85 19.11 -30.28
C ALA A 497 29.33 19.30 -29.91
N THR A 498 29.64 19.22 -28.62
CA THR A 498 31.03 19.27 -28.13
C THR A 498 31.39 17.96 -27.43
N LEU A 499 32.52 17.38 -27.85
CA LEU A 499 33.16 16.27 -27.16
C LEU A 499 34.49 16.76 -26.57
N ALA A 500 34.55 16.90 -25.25
CA ALA A 500 35.73 17.36 -24.53
C ALA A 500 36.37 16.21 -23.75
N ASN A 501 37.68 16.03 -23.90
CA ASN A 501 38.46 15.07 -23.14
C ASN A 501 39.51 15.78 -22.31
N THR A 502 39.45 15.66 -20.99
CA THR A 502 40.51 16.06 -20.05
C THR A 502 41.13 14.84 -19.34
N GLY A 503 40.53 13.67 -19.50
CA GLY A 503 41.01 12.38 -18.97
C GLY A 503 41.62 11.48 -20.04
N GLU A 504 41.19 10.22 -20.07
CA GLU A 504 41.63 9.22 -21.04
C GLU A 504 40.49 8.86 -22.01
N MET A 505 40.71 9.07 -23.30
CA MET A 505 39.78 8.70 -24.37
C MET A 505 40.45 7.67 -25.28
N ALA A 506 39.78 6.55 -25.50
CA ALA A 506 40.21 5.51 -26.43
C ALA A 506 39.09 5.24 -27.44
N ASN A 507 39.37 5.53 -28.72
CA ASN A 507 38.53 5.05 -29.82
C ASN A 507 39.13 3.75 -30.35
N ILE A 508 38.47 2.63 -30.08
CA ILE A 508 38.82 1.30 -30.61
C ILE A 508 37.74 0.73 -31.53
N GLY A 509 36.69 1.52 -31.80
CA GLY A 509 35.66 1.29 -32.82
C GLY A 509 35.57 2.49 -33.77
N THR A 510 34.38 2.85 -34.22
CA THR A 510 34.21 3.99 -35.15
C THR A 510 33.82 5.26 -34.42
N LEU A 511 34.46 6.39 -34.79
CA LEU A 511 34.08 7.71 -34.32
C LEU A 511 33.87 8.64 -35.51
N LEU A 512 32.63 9.10 -35.70
CA LEU A 512 32.28 10.15 -36.65
C LEU A 512 32.12 11.48 -35.91
N ASN A 513 33.03 12.41 -36.16
CA ASN A 513 32.92 13.77 -35.63
C ASN A 513 32.46 14.74 -36.72
N LEU A 514 31.27 15.33 -36.52
CA LEU A 514 30.69 16.37 -37.37
C LEU A 514 30.79 17.76 -36.73
N SER A 515 31.46 17.89 -35.57
CA SER A 515 31.65 19.16 -34.87
C SER A 515 32.99 19.25 -34.17
N THR A 516 33.07 19.61 -32.89
CA THR A 516 34.36 19.87 -32.23
C THR A 516 34.73 18.76 -31.26
N ILE A 517 35.92 18.18 -31.45
CA ILE A 517 36.63 17.41 -30.43
C ILE A 517 37.69 18.34 -29.80
N ARG A 518 37.63 18.47 -28.47
CA ARG A 518 38.61 19.22 -27.67
C ARG A 518 39.38 18.24 -26.80
N ASN A 519 40.66 18.05 -27.06
CA ASN A 519 41.51 17.17 -26.28
C ASN A 519 42.51 17.97 -25.43
N GLU A 520 42.34 17.94 -24.11
CA GLU A 520 43.28 18.43 -23.09
C GLU A 520 43.88 17.26 -22.29
N GLY A 521 43.40 16.02 -22.52
CA GLY A 521 43.87 14.77 -21.90
C GLY A 521 44.57 13.84 -22.91
N ALA A 522 44.54 12.54 -22.65
CA ALA A 522 45.08 11.53 -23.56
C ALA A 522 43.97 11.01 -24.49
N PHE A 523 44.14 11.15 -25.80
CA PHE A 523 43.26 10.59 -26.82
C PHE A 523 44.04 9.61 -27.69
N THR A 524 43.68 8.33 -27.60
CA THR A 524 44.18 7.27 -28.49
C THR A 524 43.12 6.86 -29.49
N ASN A 525 43.42 7.01 -30.78
CA ASN A 525 42.63 6.47 -31.88
C ASN A 525 43.28 5.19 -32.40
N ALA A 526 42.66 4.03 -32.20
CA ALA A 526 43.17 2.73 -32.61
C ALA A 526 42.43 2.12 -33.81
N ASP A 527 41.32 2.71 -34.23
CA ASP A 527 40.51 2.28 -35.37
C ASP A 527 40.09 3.52 -36.20
N ASP A 528 38.94 3.51 -36.87
CA ASP A 528 38.51 4.58 -37.77
C ASP A 528 37.98 5.82 -37.02
N LEU A 529 38.60 6.98 -37.28
CA LEU A 529 38.13 8.32 -36.93
C LEU A 529 37.85 9.12 -38.22
N GLU A 530 36.58 9.32 -38.54
CA GLU A 530 36.14 10.24 -39.60
C GLU A 530 35.82 11.59 -38.98
N ASN A 531 36.63 12.59 -39.30
CA ASN A 531 36.54 13.92 -38.72
C ASN A 531 36.16 14.96 -39.78
N LEU A 532 34.88 15.31 -39.80
CA LEU A 532 34.27 16.36 -40.63
C LEU A 532 34.03 17.66 -39.82
N GLY A 533 34.76 17.84 -38.73
CA GLY A 533 34.69 19.03 -37.86
C GLY A 533 36.06 19.38 -37.26
N ASN A 534 36.15 20.21 -36.23
CA ASN A 534 37.45 20.61 -35.70
C ASN A 534 38.02 19.56 -34.74
N LEU A 535 39.28 19.17 -34.95
CA LEU A 535 40.04 18.32 -34.04
C LEU A 535 41.14 19.16 -33.37
N LEU A 536 40.91 19.52 -32.11
CA LEU A 536 41.77 20.43 -31.35
C LEU A 536 42.52 19.67 -30.25
N ASN A 537 43.84 19.51 -30.42
CA ASN A 537 44.74 19.03 -29.39
C ASN A 537 45.32 20.23 -28.64
N LEU A 538 44.78 20.49 -27.45
CA LEU A 538 45.04 21.68 -26.66
C LEU A 538 46.20 21.47 -25.69
N SER A 539 46.50 22.48 -24.88
CA SER A 539 47.61 22.39 -23.91
C SER A 539 47.42 21.23 -22.92
N GLY A 540 48.43 20.36 -22.83
CA GLY A 540 48.35 19.12 -22.03
C GLY A 540 47.81 17.90 -22.80
N GLY A 541 47.22 18.14 -23.98
CA GLY A 541 46.65 17.11 -24.83
C GLY A 541 47.71 16.20 -25.46
N LEU A 542 47.49 14.89 -25.34
CA LEU A 542 48.25 13.85 -26.04
C LEU A 542 47.34 13.19 -27.07
N PHE A 543 47.67 13.28 -28.35
CA PHE A 543 46.95 12.61 -29.43
C PHE A 543 47.80 11.49 -30.02
N PHE A 544 47.37 10.25 -29.86
CA PHE A 544 48.01 9.06 -30.40
C PHE A 544 47.12 8.44 -31.47
N ASN A 545 47.58 8.45 -32.72
CA ASN A 545 46.91 7.70 -33.78
C ASN A 545 47.66 6.39 -34.04
N LEU A 546 47.00 5.27 -33.77
CA LEU A 546 47.42 3.91 -34.12
C LEU A 546 46.59 3.35 -35.29
N GLY A 547 45.38 3.87 -35.48
CA GLY A 547 44.41 3.46 -36.51
C GLY A 547 44.41 4.40 -37.72
N LYS A 548 43.20 4.72 -38.20
CA LYS A 548 42.99 5.60 -39.35
C LYS A 548 42.31 6.89 -38.92
N VAL A 549 42.80 8.02 -39.41
CA VAL A 549 42.20 9.35 -39.23
C VAL A 549 41.99 9.97 -40.61
N ASP A 550 40.73 10.19 -40.96
CA ASP A 550 40.32 10.97 -42.14
C ASP A 550 39.81 12.33 -41.65
N ASN A 551 40.62 13.38 -41.83
CA ASN A 551 40.35 14.71 -41.28
C ASN A 551 40.10 15.73 -42.39
N ASP A 552 38.85 16.17 -42.54
CA ASP A 552 38.45 17.10 -43.61
C ASP A 552 38.32 18.56 -43.17
N GLU A 553 38.50 18.84 -41.87
CA GLU A 553 38.37 20.17 -41.27
C GLU A 553 39.60 20.53 -40.43
N LEU A 554 39.60 21.59 -39.64
CA LEU A 554 40.81 22.05 -38.95
C LEU A 554 41.37 20.99 -37.99
N PHE A 555 42.64 20.63 -38.19
CA PHE A 555 43.47 19.99 -37.16
C PHE A 555 44.42 21.02 -36.54
N GLN A 556 44.40 21.14 -35.23
CA GLN A 556 45.27 22.08 -34.50
C GLN A 556 45.91 21.42 -33.29
N ASN A 557 47.24 21.43 -33.25
CA ASN A 557 48.05 21.09 -32.07
C ASN A 557 48.60 22.37 -31.43
N ASP A 558 48.13 22.69 -30.23
CA ASP A 558 48.52 23.89 -29.48
C ASP A 558 49.82 23.72 -28.68
N PHE A 559 50.32 24.86 -28.16
CA PHE A 559 51.44 24.87 -27.22
C PHE A 559 51.18 23.95 -26.01
N GLY A 560 52.11 23.05 -25.74
CA GLY A 560 52.01 22.02 -24.72
C GLY A 560 51.27 20.75 -25.16
N GLY A 561 50.85 20.66 -26.42
CA GLY A 561 50.26 19.45 -27.01
C GLY A 561 51.31 18.54 -27.68
N LEU A 562 51.06 17.23 -27.64
CA LEU A 562 51.87 16.21 -28.32
C LEU A 562 51.01 15.39 -29.27
N VAL A 563 51.46 15.28 -30.52
CA VAL A 563 50.84 14.44 -31.56
C VAL A 563 51.81 13.35 -31.98
N ASN A 564 51.37 12.10 -31.89
CA ASN A 564 52.11 10.94 -32.37
C ASN A 564 51.26 10.14 -33.35
N ASN A 565 51.66 10.15 -34.61
CA ASN A 565 51.02 9.33 -35.64
C ASN A 565 51.84 8.06 -35.90
N PHE A 566 51.32 6.90 -35.51
CA PHE A 566 51.84 5.58 -35.87
C PHE A 566 51.01 4.90 -36.96
N GLY A 567 49.76 5.32 -37.14
CA GLY A 567 48.82 4.80 -38.12
C GLY A 567 48.75 5.61 -39.42
N GLU A 568 47.57 5.66 -40.01
CA GLU A 568 47.25 6.44 -41.20
C GLU A 568 46.53 7.73 -40.79
N PHE A 569 47.06 8.88 -41.20
CA PHE A 569 46.46 10.18 -40.97
C PHE A 569 46.40 10.95 -42.28
N GLU A 570 45.19 11.07 -42.84
CA GLU A 570 44.90 11.94 -43.97
C GLU A 570 44.25 13.24 -43.47
N ASN A 571 44.79 14.37 -43.88
CA ASN A 571 44.24 15.68 -43.57
C ASN A 571 44.03 16.51 -44.85
N SER A 572 42.77 16.74 -45.20
CA SER A 572 42.37 17.50 -46.39
C SER A 572 42.36 19.02 -46.18
N SER A 573 42.35 19.49 -44.93
CA SER A 573 42.22 20.91 -44.56
C SER A 573 43.48 21.45 -43.87
N ASN A 574 43.38 22.59 -43.20
CA ASN A 574 44.53 23.22 -42.55
C ASN A 574 45.05 22.37 -41.38
N PHE A 575 46.36 22.18 -41.34
CA PHE A 575 47.09 21.54 -40.26
C PHE A 575 47.95 22.58 -39.55
N ILE A 576 47.64 22.89 -38.29
CA ILE A 576 48.40 23.84 -37.48
C ILE A 576 49.15 23.07 -36.40
N ASN A 577 50.48 23.20 -36.37
CA ASN A 577 51.31 22.65 -35.30
C ASN A 577 52.09 23.75 -34.59
N LEU A 578 51.74 24.02 -33.33
CA LEU A 578 52.40 24.99 -32.46
C LEU A 578 53.41 24.35 -31.50
N ASP A 579 53.43 23.01 -31.39
CA ASP A 579 54.35 22.28 -30.52
C ASP A 579 54.83 20.98 -31.18
N THR A 580 54.75 19.82 -30.51
CA THR A 580 55.44 18.59 -30.95
C THR A 580 54.50 17.69 -31.75
N CYS A 581 54.87 17.42 -33.01
CA CYS A 581 54.20 16.46 -33.88
C CYS A 581 55.23 15.47 -34.45
N GLN A 582 55.07 14.18 -34.16
CA GLN A 582 55.96 13.13 -34.64
C GLN A 582 55.16 12.14 -35.49
N ASN A 583 55.59 11.96 -36.74
CA ASN A 583 55.07 10.95 -37.64
C ASN A 583 56.01 9.74 -37.70
N TYR A 584 55.47 8.58 -37.39
CA TYR A 584 56.07 7.25 -37.51
C TYR A 584 55.33 6.36 -38.52
N GLY A 585 54.12 6.76 -38.95
CA GLY A 585 53.25 6.05 -39.88
C GLY A 585 53.06 6.78 -41.21
N LEU A 586 51.88 6.69 -41.80
CA LEU A 586 51.52 7.41 -43.03
C LEU A 586 50.84 8.73 -42.66
N LEU A 587 51.40 9.84 -43.10
CA LEU A 587 50.82 11.18 -42.95
C LEU A 587 50.67 11.85 -44.32
N THR A 588 49.43 12.04 -44.75
CA THR A 588 49.08 12.76 -45.98
C THR A 588 48.40 14.07 -45.62
N ILE A 589 48.95 15.20 -46.05
CA ILE A 589 48.34 16.52 -45.85
C ILE A 589 48.12 17.19 -47.21
N ALA A 590 46.86 17.39 -47.57
CA ALA A 590 46.47 18.08 -48.79
C ALA A 590 46.18 19.57 -48.59
N GLY A 591 45.77 19.98 -47.39
CA GLY A 591 45.61 21.40 -47.04
C GLY A 591 46.92 22.08 -46.67
N ASN A 592 46.83 23.32 -46.20
CA ASN A 592 48.00 24.09 -45.81
C ASN A 592 48.53 23.64 -44.45
N VAL A 593 49.86 23.55 -44.32
CA VAL A 593 50.54 23.25 -43.07
C VAL A 593 51.21 24.50 -42.54
N GLU A 594 50.84 24.90 -41.32
CA GLU A 594 51.51 25.95 -40.56
C GLU A 594 52.25 25.32 -39.38
N ASN A 595 53.58 25.21 -39.47
CA ASN A 595 54.40 24.65 -38.41
C ASN A 595 55.21 25.76 -37.71
N LEU A 596 54.85 26.07 -36.46
CA LEU A 596 55.64 26.94 -35.56
C LEU A 596 56.36 26.12 -34.46
N GLY A 597 56.00 24.85 -34.31
CA GLY A 597 56.57 23.93 -33.32
C GLY A 597 57.67 23.02 -33.86
N TYR A 598 57.79 21.84 -33.25
CA TYR A 598 58.67 20.76 -33.68
C TYR A 598 57.88 19.72 -34.48
N PHE A 599 58.28 19.48 -35.72
CA PHE A 599 57.68 18.45 -36.57
C PHE A 599 58.75 17.44 -36.96
N GLU A 600 58.55 16.15 -36.68
CA GLU A 600 59.48 15.08 -37.06
C GLU A 600 58.78 14.07 -37.94
N ASN A 601 59.35 13.76 -39.10
CA ASN A 601 59.01 12.55 -39.84
C ASN A 601 60.12 11.51 -39.65
N ALA A 602 59.91 10.58 -38.71
CA ALA A 602 60.91 9.59 -38.33
C ALA A 602 61.15 8.56 -39.45
N ASP A 603 62.32 7.89 -39.44
CA ASP A 603 62.86 7.01 -40.51
C ASP A 603 61.94 5.84 -40.99
N LEU A 604 60.78 5.64 -40.39
CA LEU A 604 59.77 4.63 -40.76
C LEU A 604 58.45 5.21 -41.30
N GLY A 605 58.24 6.52 -41.20
CA GLY A 605 57.02 7.19 -41.63
C GLY A 605 57.11 7.76 -43.04
N ASP A 606 56.01 7.64 -43.78
CA ASP A 606 55.82 8.27 -45.09
C ASP A 606 55.08 9.60 -44.90
N LEU A 607 55.64 10.68 -45.48
CA LEU A 607 55.05 12.02 -45.46
C LEU A 607 54.74 12.47 -46.90
N LEU A 608 53.46 12.77 -47.17
CA LEU A 608 53.02 13.35 -48.42
C LEU A 608 52.35 14.71 -48.17
N LEU A 609 53.00 15.78 -48.64
CA LEU A 609 52.47 17.14 -48.59
C LEU A 609 52.12 17.58 -50.01
N THR A 610 50.86 17.98 -50.22
CA THR A 610 50.41 18.51 -51.52
C THR A 610 49.91 19.95 -51.46
N GLY A 611 49.64 20.49 -50.26
CA GLY A 611 49.37 21.91 -50.01
C GLY A 611 50.62 22.74 -49.71
N ASP A 612 50.43 24.01 -49.36
CA ASP A 612 51.52 24.90 -48.97
C ASP A 612 52.08 24.49 -47.59
N PHE A 613 53.40 24.46 -47.45
CA PHE A 613 54.10 24.10 -46.21
C PHE A 613 54.90 25.30 -45.69
N ASP A 614 54.32 26.03 -44.74
CA ASP A 614 54.94 27.18 -44.08
C ASP A 614 55.55 26.73 -42.75
N ASN A 615 56.86 26.46 -42.79
CA ASN A 615 57.63 26.09 -41.60
C ASN A 615 58.39 27.30 -41.03
N LEU A 616 57.96 27.73 -39.84
CA LEU A 616 58.63 28.73 -39.00
C LEU A 616 59.29 28.09 -37.76
N GLY A 617 59.06 26.80 -37.52
CA GLY A 617 59.63 26.00 -36.43
C GLY A 617 60.73 25.04 -36.90
N ASP A 618 60.94 23.98 -36.10
CA ASP A 618 61.91 22.91 -36.40
C ASP A 618 61.22 21.79 -37.20
N PHE A 619 61.87 21.31 -38.27
CA PHE A 619 61.46 20.17 -39.11
C PHE A 619 62.64 19.24 -39.39
#